data_AF-A0A352HSS3-F1
#
_entry.id   AF-A0A352HSS3-F1
#
_cell.length_a   1.000
_cell.length_b   1.000
_cell.length_c   1.000
_cell.angle_alpha   90.00
_cell.angle_beta   90.00
_cell.angle_gamma   90.00
#
_symmetry.space_group_name_H-M   'P 1'
#
loop_
_entity.id
_entity.type
_entity.pdbx_description
1 polymer ?
#
loop_
_entity_poly.entity_id
_entity_poly.type
_entity_poly.pdbx_seq_one_letter_code
_entity_poly.pdbx_strand_id
1 'polypeptide(L)' 'MEKIIDRVDRSAIKRELTHECLLRESNKGGNQIYIIDAHRQPTTMREIGR' A
#
# COMPACT_ATOMS: atom_id res chain seq x y z
N MET A 1 8.05 14.99 14.40
CA MET A 1 8.05 13.55 14.04
C MET A 1 9.47 13.19 13.66
N GLU A 2 10.08 12.27 14.40
CA GLU A 2 11.41 11.76 14.09
C GLU A 2 11.32 10.71 12.97
N LYS A 3 12.38 10.59 12.18
CA LYS A 3 12.45 9.64 11.08
C LYS A 3 12.70 8.24 11.64
N ILE A 4 11.70 7.36 11.55
CA ILE A 4 11.81 5.97 12.01
C ILE A 4 12.56 5.12 10.97
N ILE A 5 12.11 5.13 9.71
CA ILE A 5 12.77 4.44 8.59
C ILE A 5 12.81 5.31 7.33
N ASP A 6 13.66 4.91 6.37
CA ASP A 6 13.65 5.46 5.02
C ASP A 6 12.34 5.18 4.29
N ARG A 7 11.98 6.08 3.37
CA ARG A 7 10.81 5.90 2.50
C ARG A 7 11.03 4.68 1.62
N VAL A 8 9.98 3.87 1.50
CA VAL A 8 9.95 2.76 0.58
C VAL A 8 9.78 3.28 -0.86
N ASP A 9 10.41 2.61 -1.81
CA ASP A 9 10.27 2.95 -3.22
C ASP A 9 8.82 2.76 -3.70
N ARG A 10 8.27 3.76 -4.38
CA ARG A 10 6.87 3.76 -4.83
C ARG A 10 6.57 2.63 -5.83
N SER A 11 7.54 2.24 -6.66
CA SER A 11 7.36 1.15 -7.62
C SER A 11 7.22 -0.20 -6.90
N ALA A 12 7.90 -0.37 -5.77
CA ALA A 12 7.81 -1.58 -4.97
C ALA A 12 6.42 -1.71 -4.31
N ILE A 13 5.86 -0.61 -3.80
CA ILE A 13 4.49 -0.57 -3.27
C ILE A 13 3.47 -0.86 -4.39
N LYS A 14 3.59 -0.19 -5.55
CA LYS A 14 2.66 -0.38 -6.67
C LYS A 14 2.64 -1.80 -7.22
N ARG A 15 3.76 -2.52 -7.15
CA ARG A 15 3.84 -3.93 -7.55
C ARG A 15 3.03 -4.85 -6.64
N GLU A 16 2.84 -4.50 -5.37
CA GLU A 16 2.07 -5.28 -4.41
C GLU A 16 0.56 -4.97 -4.46
N LEU A 17 0.19 -3.76 -4.89
CA LEU A 17 -1.20 -3.32 -5.06
C LEU A 17 -1.80 -3.84 -6.37
N THR A 18 -2.01 -5.16 -6.43
CA THR A 18 -2.57 -5.86 -7.59
C THR A 18 -4.11 -5.83 -7.60
N HIS A 19 -4.70 -6.20 -8.73
CA HIS A 19 -6.16 -6.29 -8.85
C HIS A 19 -6.78 -7.37 -7.94
N GLU A 20 -6.04 -8.42 -7.60
CA GLU A 20 -6.51 -9.48 -6.69
C GLU A 20 -6.80 -8.96 -5.28
N CYS A 21 -6.10 -7.91 -4.86
CA CYS A 21 -6.29 -7.28 -3.56
C CYS A 21 -7.10 -5.97 -3.64
N LEU A 22 -7.65 -5.62 -4.81
CA LEU A 22 -8.53 -4.47 -4.97
C LEU A 22 -9.92 -4.80 -4.41
N LEU A 23 -10.34 -4.03 -3.41
CA LEU A 23 -11.68 -4.14 -2.83
C LEU A 23 -12.71 -3.38 -3.66
N ARG A 24 -12.47 -2.09 -3.89
CA ARG A 24 -13.39 -1.21 -4.62
C ARG A 24 -12.76 0.12 -4.97
N GLU A 25 -13.46 0.88 -5.80
CA GLU A 25 -13.20 2.30 -5.99
C GLU A 25 -14.00 3.16 -4.99
N SER A 26 -13.51 4.37 -4.72
CA SER A 26 -14.22 5.34 -3.91
C SER A 26 -15.35 6.01 -4.70
N ASN A 27 -16.44 6.34 -4.02
CA ASN A 27 -17.61 6.98 -4.65
C ASN A 27 -17.29 8.37 -5.24
N LYS A 28 -16.25 9.03 -4.74
CA LYS A 28 -15.74 10.33 -5.21
C LYS A 28 -14.20 10.31 -5.18
N GLY A 29 -13.57 10.95 -6.16
CA GLY A 29 -12.11 11.14 -6.21
C GLY A 29 -11.32 10.06 -6.95
N GLY A 30 -11.95 8.99 -7.44
CA GLY A 30 -11.28 7.97 -8.26
C GLY A 30 -10.19 7.20 -7.51
N ASN A 31 -10.32 7.04 -6.19
CA ASN A 31 -9.34 6.29 -5.40
C ASN A 31 -9.64 4.80 -5.46
N GLN A 32 -8.59 3.99 -5.40
CA GLN A 32 -8.69 2.54 -5.30
C GLN A 32 -8.40 2.12 -3.86
N ILE A 33 -9.27 1.30 -3.29
CA ILE A 33 -9.16 0.77 -1.93
C ILE A 33 -8.75 -0.69 -2.02
N TYR A 34 -7.68 -1.06 -1.34
CA TYR A 34 -7.10 -2.40 -1.37
C TYR A 34 -7.19 -3.06 0.02
N ILE A 35 -7.36 -4.39 0.06
CA ILE A 35 -7.21 -5.22 1.26
C ILE A 35 -5.85 -5.92 1.18
N ILE A 36 -4.97 -5.64 2.12
CA ILE A 36 -3.61 -6.19 2.14
C ILE A 36 -3.37 -6.98 3.43
N ASP A 37 -2.38 -7.87 3.38
CA ASP A 37 -1.85 -8.56 4.55
C ASP A 37 -0.31 -8.51 4.56
N ALA A 38 0.28 -8.64 5.74
CA ALA A 38 1.73 -8.52 5.90
C ALA A 38 2.54 -9.65 5.25
N HIS A 39 1.91 -10.79 4.98
CA HIS A 39 2.59 -11.93 4.35
C HIS A 39 2.66 -11.78 2.83
N ARG A 40 1.64 -11.19 2.20
CA ARG A 40 1.57 -10.96 0.75
C ARG A 40 2.10 -9.59 0.32
N GLN A 41 1.91 -8.54 1.12
CA GLN A 41 2.34 -7.16 0.82
C GLN A 41 3.26 -6.56 1.91
N PRO A 42 4.43 -7.17 2.17
CA PRO A 42 5.34 -6.71 3.23
C PRO A 42 5.89 -5.30 2.98
N THR A 43 6.05 -4.88 1.72
CA THR A 43 6.60 -3.56 1.37
C THR A 43 5.60 -2.45 1.65
N THR A 44 4.33 -2.69 1.32
CA THR A 44 3.21 -1.79 1.59
C THR A 44 2.98 -1.66 3.10
N MET A 45 2.97 -2.79 3.83
CA MET A 45 2.83 -2.78 5.29
C MET A 45 3.98 -2.04 5.99
N ARG A 46 5.21 -2.18 5.50
CA ARG A 46 6.37 -1.45 6.02
C ARG A 46 6.25 0.06 5.86
N GLU A 47 5.71 0.54 4.74
CA GLU A 47 5.48 1.97 4.52
C GLU A 47 4.31 2.50 5.39
N ILE A 48 3.28 1.70 5.65
CA ILE A 48 2.18 2.08 6.56
C ILE A 48 2.68 2.26 7.99
N GLY A 49 3.65 1.45 8.42
CA GLY A 49 4.25 1.53 9.76
C GLY A 49 5.32 2.62 9.94
N ARG A 50 5.65 3.39 8.89
CA ARG A 50 6.69 4.44 8.91
C ARG A 50 6.16 5.76 9.45
#